data_AF-A0A7I8VWW7-F1
#
_entry.id   AF-A0A7I8VWW7-F1
#
_cell.length_a   1.000
_cell.length_b   1.000
_cell.length_c   1.000
_cell.angle_alpha   90.00
_cell.angle_beta   90.00
_cell.angle_gamma   90.00
#
_symmetry.space_group_name_H-M   'P 1'
#
loop_
_entity.id
_entity.type
_entity.pdbx_description
1 polymer ?
#
loop_
_entity_poly.entity_id
_entity_poly.type
_entity_poly.pdbx_seq_one_letter_code
_entity_poly.pdbx_strand_id
1 'polypeptide(L)'
;MTVSGEKVSKLSLVDLAGSERAQKTGAVGERLKEGSNINKSLTTLGLVISALAEQDSASSKFVPYRDSVLTWLLKDNLGGNSKTVMLATVSPSADNYDETLSTLRYADRAKRIVCHAVVNEDPNARIIRELRDEVDQLRRMLNEAQAKQEYDLNFEFVDESEFRDAPTRTSRKSRLTNNGLLVD
;
A
#
# COMPACT_ATOMS: atom_id res chain seq x y z
N MET A 1 -17.99 -2.26 18.24
CA MET A 1 -16.93 -1.22 18.25
C MET A 1 -15.93 -1.53 17.13
N THR A 2 -16.13 -0.91 15.97
CA THR A 2 -15.22 -0.94 14.83
C THR A 2 -13.95 -0.18 15.20
N VAL A 3 -12.84 -0.89 15.36
CA VAL A 3 -11.53 -0.25 15.51
C VAL A 3 -11.09 0.12 14.09
N SER A 4 -11.50 1.30 13.61
CA SER A 4 -10.88 1.84 12.40
C SER A 4 -9.47 2.27 12.78
N GLY A 5 -8.47 1.57 12.27
CA GLY A 5 -7.08 1.98 12.47
C GLY A 5 -6.87 3.42 12.03
N GLU A 6 -6.27 4.22 12.90
CA GLU A 6 -5.99 5.62 12.60
C GLU A 6 -5.00 5.70 11.44
N LYS A 7 -5.41 6.40 10.38
CA LYS A 7 -4.57 6.70 9.22
C LYS A 7 -4.09 8.13 9.35
N VAL A 8 -2.79 8.33 9.20
CA VAL A 8 -2.18 9.66 9.30
C VAL A 8 -1.64 10.08 7.94
N SER A 9 -1.90 11.32 7.56
CA SER A 9 -1.32 11.93 6.37
C SER A 9 -0.56 13.19 6.75
N LYS A 10 0.55 13.45 6.05
CA LYS A 10 1.36 14.66 6.22
C LYS A 10 1.37 15.39 4.89
N LEU A 11 0.83 16.61 4.88
CA LEU A 11 0.95 17.53 3.75
C LEU A 11 2.06 18.53 4.03
N SER A 12 3.01 18.64 3.09
CA SER A 12 4.11 19.59 3.17
C SER A 12 4.02 20.55 1.98
N LEU A 13 3.74 21.82 2.26
CA LEU A 13 3.82 22.91 1.29
C LEU A 13 5.09 23.70 1.61
N VAL A 14 5.99 23.79 0.65
CA VAL A 14 7.33 24.37 0.83
C VAL A 14 7.51 25.48 -0.19
N ASP A 15 7.74 26.69 0.31
CA ASP A 15 8.18 27.82 -0.50
C ASP A 15 9.71 27.96 -0.34
N LEU A 16 10.43 27.89 -1.46
CA LEU A 16 11.88 27.88 -1.48
C LEU A 16 12.41 29.29 -1.71
N ALA A 17 13.59 29.58 -1.17
CA ALA A 17 14.31 30.80 -1.52
C ALA A 17 14.66 30.83 -3.03
N GLY A 18 15.00 32.01 -3.53
CA GLY A 18 15.43 32.21 -4.91
C GLY A 18 16.62 31.31 -5.27
N SER A 19 16.56 30.67 -6.44
CA SER A 19 17.59 29.77 -6.94
C SER A 19 18.73 30.48 -7.68
N GLU A 20 18.66 31.81 -7.79
CA GLU A 20 19.63 32.63 -8.51
C GLU A 20 20.98 32.68 -7.81
N ARG A 21 22.04 32.82 -8.62
CA ARG A 21 23.41 32.89 -8.10
C ARG A 21 23.68 34.24 -7.43
N ALA A 22 24.33 34.20 -6.26
CA ALA A 22 24.73 35.39 -5.51
C ALA A 22 25.59 36.40 -6.30
N GLN A 23 26.29 35.97 -7.37
CA GLN A 23 27.05 36.88 -8.23
C GLN A 23 26.17 37.82 -9.07
N LYS A 24 24.93 37.45 -9.36
CA LYS A 24 23.98 38.30 -10.12
C LYS A 24 23.35 39.40 -9.26
N THR A 25 23.40 39.28 -7.94
CA THR A 25 22.73 40.24 -7.04
C THR A 25 23.58 41.48 -6.75
N GLY A 26 24.85 41.51 -7.16
CA GLY A 26 25.77 42.61 -6.88
C GLY A 26 26.05 42.83 -5.38
N ALA A 27 25.72 41.85 -4.53
CA ALA A 27 25.85 41.94 -3.08
C ALA A 27 27.32 41.89 -2.63
N VAL A 28 27.72 42.85 -1.78
CA VAL A 28 29.07 42.94 -1.20
C VAL A 28 28.99 42.91 0.34
N GLY A 29 30.05 42.45 1.00
CA GLY A 29 30.15 42.47 2.48
C GLY A 29 29.21 41.48 3.18
N GLU A 30 28.47 41.94 4.20
CA GLU A 30 27.54 41.11 4.98
C GLU A 30 26.45 40.44 4.13
N ARG A 31 25.94 41.13 3.10
CA ARG A 31 24.96 40.56 2.16
C ARG A 31 25.52 39.38 1.35
N LEU A 32 26.83 39.33 1.11
CA LEU A 32 27.47 38.20 0.45
C LEU A 32 27.61 37.01 1.41
N LYS A 33 27.87 37.25 2.70
CA LYS A 33 27.85 36.19 3.74
C LYS A 33 26.44 35.63 3.94
N GLU A 34 25.43 36.50 3.94
CA GLU A 34 24.02 36.11 4.00
C GLU A 34 23.61 35.31 2.75
N GLY A 35 23.92 35.81 1.56
CA GLY A 35 23.66 35.10 0.29
C GLY A 35 24.39 33.77 0.18
N SER A 36 25.58 33.63 0.78
CA SER A 36 26.31 32.36 0.88
C SER A 36 25.58 31.34 1.78
N ASN A 37 25.04 31.78 2.91
CA ASN A 37 24.26 30.92 3.81
C ASN A 37 22.87 30.58 3.26
N ILE A 38 22.19 31.51 2.56
CA ILE A 38 20.91 31.26 1.87
C ILE A 38 21.11 30.19 0.79
N ASN A 39 22.19 30.29 0.02
CA ASN A 39 22.49 29.30 -1.01
C ASN A 39 22.94 27.96 -0.45
N LYS A 40 23.34 27.85 0.82
CA LYS A 40 23.76 26.57 1.40
C LYS A 40 22.63 25.54 1.33
N SER A 41 21.42 25.87 1.77
CA SER A 41 20.29 24.92 1.79
C SER A 41 19.86 24.50 0.38
N LEU A 42 19.79 25.44 -0.57
CA LEU A 42 19.45 25.15 -1.97
C LEU A 42 20.56 24.40 -2.72
N THR A 43 21.82 24.71 -2.42
CA THR A 43 22.96 23.96 -2.97
C THR A 43 22.93 22.52 -2.46
N THR A 44 22.74 22.31 -1.15
CA THR A 44 22.59 20.97 -0.58
C THR A 44 21.37 20.25 -1.16
N LEU A 45 20.25 20.93 -1.35
CA LEU A 45 19.07 20.36 -2.02
C LEU A 45 19.42 19.88 -3.44
N GLY A 46 20.19 20.66 -4.20
CA GLY A 46 20.68 20.27 -5.52
C GLY A 46 21.61 19.05 -5.50
N LEU A 47 22.46 18.93 -4.48
CA LEU A 47 23.30 17.74 -4.28
C LEU A 47 22.46 16.50 -3.96
N VAL A 48 21.49 16.63 -3.06
CA VAL A 48 20.54 15.54 -2.72
C VAL A 48 19.78 15.07 -3.95
N ILE A 49 19.23 16.00 -4.74
CA ILE A 49 18.49 15.67 -5.96
C ILE A 49 19.38 14.98 -6.98
N SER A 50 20.61 15.44 -7.16
CA SER A 50 21.55 14.80 -8.10
C SER A 50 21.94 13.40 -7.63
N ALA A 51 22.23 13.22 -6.35
CA ALA A 51 22.55 11.92 -5.76
C ALA A 51 21.39 10.92 -5.92
N LEU A 52 20.15 11.37 -5.71
CA LEU A 52 18.94 10.55 -5.89
C LEU A 52 18.64 10.26 -7.37
N ALA A 53 18.85 11.22 -8.27
CA ALA A 53 18.59 11.06 -9.69
C ALA A 53 19.56 10.10 -10.39
N GLU A 54 20.77 9.93 -9.84
CA GLU A 54 21.80 9.00 -10.31
C GLU A 54 21.82 7.68 -9.52
N GLN A 55 20.84 7.46 -8.64
CA GLN A 55 20.80 6.28 -7.80
C GLN A 55 20.18 5.12 -8.59
N ASP A 56 21.04 4.33 -9.24
CA ASP A 56 20.62 3.07 -9.84
C ASP A 56 20.29 2.04 -8.76
N SER A 57 19.31 1.17 -9.02
CA SER A 57 18.82 0.12 -8.09
C SER A 57 19.90 -0.84 -7.59
N ALA A 58 21.12 -0.80 -8.13
CA ALA A 58 22.25 -1.64 -7.79
C ALA A 58 23.27 -1.01 -6.80
N SER A 59 23.24 0.30 -6.57
CA SER A 59 24.20 0.94 -5.63
C SER A 59 23.54 2.02 -4.78
N SER A 60 23.54 1.83 -3.45
CA SER A 60 23.11 2.85 -2.51
C SER A 60 24.21 3.93 -2.36
N LYS A 61 24.18 4.96 -3.21
CA LYS A 61 25.00 6.15 -3.02
C LYS A 61 24.56 6.90 -1.76
N PHE A 62 25.51 7.46 -1.04
CA PHE A 62 25.23 8.30 0.12
C PHE A 62 24.51 9.59 -0.31
N VAL A 63 23.38 9.89 0.33
CA VAL A 63 22.59 11.11 0.07
C VAL A 63 22.74 12.08 1.25
N PRO A 64 23.26 13.31 1.04
CA PRO A 64 23.67 14.21 2.12
C PRO A 64 22.51 15.02 2.72
N TYR A 65 21.45 14.37 3.21
CA TYR A 65 20.29 15.08 3.78
C TYR A 65 20.65 15.93 5.00
N ARG A 66 21.69 15.57 5.75
CA ARG A 66 22.08 16.23 7.01
C ARG A 66 22.89 17.51 6.82
N ASP A 67 23.36 17.79 5.60
CA ASP A 67 24.24 18.92 5.33
C ASP A 67 23.50 20.27 5.40
N SER A 68 22.15 20.24 5.34
CA SER A 68 21.29 21.38 5.61
C SER A 68 20.03 20.99 6.39
N VAL A 69 19.50 21.91 7.19
CA VAL A 69 18.25 21.72 7.93
C VAL A 69 17.08 21.47 6.97
N LEU A 70 17.04 22.19 5.83
CA LEU A 70 16.01 22.04 4.81
C LEU A 70 15.95 20.60 4.27
N THR A 71 17.09 20.09 3.79
CA THR A 71 17.15 18.72 3.25
C THR A 71 16.90 17.67 4.31
N TRP A 72 17.21 17.95 5.57
CA TRP A 72 16.93 17.03 6.66
C TRP A 72 15.43 16.95 6.96
N LEU A 73 14.74 18.09 6.97
CA LEU A 73 13.29 18.16 7.14
C LEU A 73 12.53 17.52 5.97
N LEU A 74 13.07 17.64 4.75
CA LEU A 74 12.47 17.11 3.52
C LEU A 74 12.96 15.72 3.14
N LYS A 75 13.69 15.03 4.03
CA LYS A 75 14.21 13.69 3.77
C LYS A 75 13.13 12.72 3.32
N ASP A 76 11.99 12.71 4.01
CA ASP A 76 10.88 11.81 3.67
C ASP A 76 10.20 12.21 2.35
N ASN A 77 10.28 13.50 1.98
CA ASN A 77 9.71 14.02 0.75
C ASN A 77 10.59 13.75 -0.49
N LEU A 78 11.88 13.48 -0.33
CA LEU A 78 12.79 13.29 -1.46
C LEU A 78 13.35 11.88 -1.42
N GLY A 79 12.75 10.94 -2.16
CA GLY A 79 13.16 9.53 -2.18
C GLY A 79 12.63 8.68 -1.02
N GLY A 80 11.77 9.24 -0.15
CA GLY A 80 11.17 8.56 0.99
C GLY A 80 9.68 8.21 0.80
N ASN A 81 8.97 8.09 1.93
CA ASN A 81 7.53 7.83 1.97
C ASN A 81 6.74 9.13 1.77
N SER A 82 6.66 9.59 0.53
CA SER A 82 5.86 10.76 0.17
C SER A 82 5.43 10.75 -1.29
N LYS A 83 4.31 11.40 -1.57
CA LYS A 83 3.93 11.74 -2.94
C LYS A 83 4.39 13.18 -3.19
N THR A 84 5.47 13.33 -3.94
CA THR A 84 6.16 14.61 -4.07
C THR A 84 5.95 15.20 -5.45
N VAL A 85 5.62 16.49 -5.48
CA VAL A 85 5.48 17.29 -6.70
C VAL A 85 6.40 18.49 -6.57
N MET A 86 7.18 18.76 -7.61
CA MET A 86 8.01 19.95 -7.71
C MET A 86 7.41 20.91 -8.74
N LEU A 87 7.19 22.16 -8.34
CA LEU A 87 6.79 23.24 -9.23
C LEU A 87 8.02 24.09 -9.57
N ALA A 88 8.45 24.01 -10.84
CA ALA A 88 9.57 24.80 -11.35
C ALA A 88 9.03 26.12 -11.94
N THR A 89 9.17 27.22 -11.19
CA THR A 89 8.78 28.55 -11.64
C THR A 89 9.90 29.19 -12.45
N VAL A 90 9.58 29.70 -13.63
CA VAL A 90 10.55 30.28 -14.56
C VAL A 90 10.04 31.59 -15.14
N SER A 91 10.97 32.46 -15.54
CA SER A 91 10.66 33.72 -16.20
C SER A 91 10.75 33.56 -17.71
N PRO A 92 9.80 34.08 -18.50
CA PRO A 92 9.88 34.06 -19.96
C PRO A 92 10.85 35.10 -20.54
N SER A 93 11.44 35.97 -19.71
CA SER A 93 12.34 37.04 -20.19
C SER A 93 13.70 36.48 -20.64
N ALA A 94 14.23 37.04 -21.74
CA ALA A 94 15.55 36.70 -22.27
C ALA A 94 16.67 37.01 -21.26
N ASP A 95 16.51 38.04 -20.42
CA ASP A 95 17.50 38.40 -19.38
C ASP A 95 17.67 37.30 -18.32
N ASN A 96 16.67 36.43 -18.19
CA ASN A 96 16.64 35.32 -17.24
C ASN A 96 16.89 33.96 -17.90
N TYR A 97 17.41 33.94 -19.14
CA TYR A 97 17.65 32.70 -19.88
C TYR A 97 18.50 31.69 -19.09
N ASP A 98 19.63 32.11 -18.53
CA ASP A 98 20.54 31.22 -17.79
C ASP A 98 19.92 30.63 -16.51
N GLU A 99 19.13 31.43 -15.79
CA GLU A 99 18.43 30.97 -14.58
C GLU A 99 17.30 30.01 -14.93
N THR A 100 16.52 30.34 -15.98
CA THR A 100 15.46 29.48 -16.50
C THR A 100 16.01 28.12 -16.94
N LEU A 101 17.11 28.10 -17.69
CA LEU A 101 17.77 26.86 -18.09
C LEU A 101 18.27 26.06 -16.88
N SER A 102 18.82 26.75 -15.88
CA SER A 102 19.29 26.12 -14.64
C SER A 102 18.14 25.46 -13.87
N THR A 103 17.00 26.16 -13.71
CA THR A 103 15.78 25.65 -13.08
C THR A 103 15.20 24.45 -13.84
N LEU A 104 15.15 24.50 -15.18
CA LEU A 104 14.65 23.38 -15.98
C LEU A 104 15.54 22.14 -15.88
N ARG A 105 16.87 22.30 -15.90
CA ARG A 105 17.82 21.19 -15.68
C ARG A 105 17.71 20.61 -14.28
N TYR A 106 17.39 21.44 -13.30
CA TYR A 106 17.12 21.00 -11.95
C TYR A 106 15.86 20.15 -11.88
N ALA A 107 14.77 20.60 -12.50
CA ALA A 107 13.51 19.87 -12.59
C ALA A 107 13.65 18.54 -13.35
N ASP A 108 14.45 18.49 -14.42
CA ASP A 108 14.72 17.24 -15.17
C ASP A 108 15.37 16.17 -14.28
N ARG A 109 16.32 16.57 -13.41
CA ARG A 109 16.92 15.66 -12.43
C ARG A 109 15.91 15.24 -11.36
N ALA A 110 15.17 16.20 -10.81
CA ALA A 110 14.16 15.93 -9.79
C ALA A 110 13.09 14.94 -10.25
N LYS A 111 12.71 14.99 -11.54
CA LYS A 111 11.77 14.06 -12.17
C LYS A 111 12.22 12.58 -12.09
N ARG A 112 13.52 12.31 -12.01
CA ARG A 112 14.07 10.94 -11.96
C ARG A 112 14.05 10.34 -10.56
N ILE A 113 13.77 11.14 -9.53
CA ILE A 113 13.71 10.67 -8.15
C ILE A 113 12.47 9.80 -7.98
N VAL A 114 12.69 8.58 -7.49
CA VAL A 114 11.62 7.64 -7.17
C VAL A 114 11.31 7.72 -5.68
N CYS A 115 10.07 8.07 -5.34
CA CYS A 115 9.56 8.01 -3.96
C CYS A 115 8.72 6.73 -3.76
N HIS A 116 8.84 6.12 -2.59
CA HIS A 116 8.12 4.90 -2.22
C HIS A 116 7.02 5.23 -1.20
N ALA A 117 5.91 5.78 -1.70
CA ALA A 117 4.78 6.17 -0.86
C ALA A 117 3.96 4.95 -0.39
N VAL A 118 3.77 4.82 0.92
CA VAL A 118 3.00 3.78 1.60
C VAL A 118 1.97 4.44 2.52
N VAL A 119 0.82 3.79 2.72
CA VAL A 119 -0.21 4.28 3.64
C VAL A 119 0.32 4.25 5.07
N ASN A 120 0.34 5.40 5.74
CA ASN A 120 0.70 5.45 7.16
C ASN A 120 -0.51 5.04 8.00
N GLU A 121 -0.52 3.77 8.41
CA GLU A 121 -1.46 3.23 9.38
C GLU A 121 -0.69 2.68 10.58
N ASP A 122 -1.27 2.78 11.77
CA ASP A 122 -0.68 2.20 12.97
C ASP A 122 -0.49 0.67 12.78
N PRO A 123 0.73 0.13 13.01
CA PRO A 123 0.99 -1.30 12.83
C PRO A 123 0.09 -2.20 13.67
N ASN A 124 -0.23 -1.81 14.91
CA ASN A 124 -1.14 -2.54 15.78
C ASN A 124 -2.55 -2.49 15.21
N ALA A 125 -2.99 -1.35 14.68
CA ALA A 125 -4.31 -1.26 14.09
C ALA A 125 -4.43 -2.08 12.79
N ARG A 126 -3.36 -2.16 11.99
CA ARG A 126 -3.26 -3.06 10.84
C ARG A 126 -3.38 -4.52 11.28
N ILE A 127 -2.58 -4.93 12.26
CA ILE A 127 -2.59 -6.31 12.80
C ILE A 127 -3.94 -6.65 13.41
N ILE A 128 -4.55 -5.76 14.19
CA ILE A 128 -5.87 -5.97 14.80
C ILE A 128 -6.94 -6.15 13.71
N ARG A 129 -6.87 -5.41 12.61
CA ARG A 129 -7.77 -5.59 11.47
C ARG A 129 -7.56 -6.95 10.80
N GLU A 130 -6.33 -7.28 10.45
CA GLU A 130 -5.97 -8.56 9.82
C GLU A 130 -6.41 -9.76 10.68
N LEU A 131 -6.13 -9.73 11.99
CA LEU A 131 -6.54 -10.78 12.93
C LEU A 131 -8.06 -10.88 13.07
N ARG A 132 -8.79 -9.75 13.05
CA ARG A 132 -10.26 -9.78 13.11
C ARG A 132 -10.86 -10.37 11.84
N ASP A 133 -10.33 -10.00 10.68
CA ASP A 133 -10.77 -10.54 9.39
C ASP A 133 -10.49 -12.06 9.33
N GLU A 134 -9.35 -12.51 9.84
CA GLU A 134 -9.00 -13.93 9.93
C GLU A 134 -9.91 -14.68 10.92
N VAL A 135 -10.21 -14.10 12.09
CA VAL A 135 -11.17 -14.67 13.04
C VAL A 135 -12.57 -14.81 12.42
N ASP A 136 -13.02 -13.81 11.68
CA ASP A 136 -14.34 -13.85 11.03
C ASP A 136 -14.37 -14.86 9.87
N GLN A 137 -13.29 -15.00 9.11
CA GLN A 137 -13.16 -16.07 8.11
C GLN A 137 -13.22 -17.45 8.74
N LEU A 138 -12.42 -17.69 9.79
CA LEU A 138 -12.37 -18.98 10.47
C LEU A 138 -13.74 -19.33 11.08
N ARG A 139 -14.44 -18.35 11.66
CA ARG A 139 -15.80 -18.55 12.17
C ARG A 139 -16.80 -18.94 11.08
N ARG A 140 -16.71 -18.33 9.89
CA ARG A 140 -17.55 -18.72 8.75
C ARG A 140 -17.29 -20.15 8.31
N MET A 141 -16.01 -20.52 8.16
CA MET A 141 -15.64 -21.89 7.78
C MET A 141 -16.11 -22.92 8.82
N LEU A 142 -16.02 -22.59 10.11
CA LEU A 142 -16.47 -23.48 11.18
C LEU A 142 -17.99 -23.67 11.14
N ASN A 143 -18.75 -22.59 10.95
CA ASN A 143 -20.20 -22.66 10.83
C ASN A 143 -20.63 -23.45 9.58
N GLU A 144 -19.95 -23.27 8.46
CA GLU A 144 -20.21 -24.05 7.23
C GLU A 144 -19.90 -25.54 7.42
N ALA A 145 -18.80 -25.87 8.11
CA ALA A 145 -18.45 -27.24 8.42
C ALA A 145 -19.44 -27.89 9.39
N GLN A 146 -19.86 -27.16 10.43
CA GLN A 146 -20.88 -27.63 11.37
C GLN A 146 -22.24 -27.84 10.68
N ALA A 147 -22.65 -26.92 9.81
CA ALA A 147 -23.89 -27.06 9.04
C ALA A 147 -23.86 -28.27 8.10
N LYS A 148 -22.71 -28.57 7.48
CA LYS A 148 -22.54 -29.79 6.68
C LYS A 148 -22.61 -31.06 7.54
N GLN A 149 -21.97 -31.04 8.70
CA GLN A 149 -21.93 -32.19 9.60
C GLN A 149 -23.32 -32.51 10.17
N GLU A 150 -24.13 -31.49 10.45
CA GLU A 150 -25.52 -31.63 10.89
C GLU A 150 -26.42 -32.16 9.76
N TYR A 151 -26.15 -31.77 8.50
CA TYR A 151 -26.83 -32.32 7.33
C TYR A 151 -26.48 -33.80 7.08
N ASP A 152 -25.21 -34.18 7.17
CA ASP A 152 -24.75 -35.57 7.00
C ASP A 152 -25.30 -36.47 8.11
N LEU A 153 -25.30 -36.02 9.37
CA LEU A 153 -25.91 -36.76 10.48
C LEU A 153 -27.41 -36.95 10.26
N ASN A 154 -28.15 -35.91 9.89
CA ASN A 154 -29.57 -36.05 9.60
C ASN A 154 -29.85 -36.97 8.41
N PHE A 155 -28.99 -36.99 7.39
CA PHE A 155 -29.13 -37.91 6.26
C PHE A 155 -28.90 -39.37 6.68
N GLU A 156 -27.87 -39.65 7.49
CA GLU A 156 -27.62 -41.01 8.03
C GLU A 156 -28.74 -41.49 8.96
N PHE A 157 -29.29 -40.61 9.81
CA PHE A 157 -30.44 -40.96 10.68
C PHE A 157 -31.73 -41.24 9.90
N VAL A 158 -31.95 -40.53 8.79
CA VAL A 158 -33.12 -40.76 7.92
C VAL A 158 -33.00 -42.12 7.21
N ASP A 159 -31.82 -42.44 6.68
CA ASP A 159 -31.56 -43.72 6.00
C ASP A 159 -31.67 -44.93 6.97
N GLU A 160 -31.17 -44.81 8.21
CA GLU A 160 -31.38 -45.84 9.25
C GLU A 160 -32.84 -45.99 9.66
N SER A 161 -33.62 -44.90 9.69
CA SER A 161 -35.03 -44.92 10.06
C SER A 161 -35.92 -45.54 8.98
N GLU A 162 -35.64 -45.29 7.70
CA GLU A 162 -36.36 -45.92 6.58
C GLU A 162 -36.09 -47.43 6.49
N PHE A 163 -34.91 -47.89 6.89
CA PHE A 163 -34.58 -49.32 6.92
C PHE A 163 -35.31 -50.09 8.04
N ARG A 164 -35.64 -49.43 9.16
CA ARG A 164 -36.34 -50.06 10.31
C ARG A 164 -37.83 -50.33 10.07
N ASP A 165 -38.48 -49.56 9.21
CA ASP A 165 -39.91 -49.72 8.88
C ASP A 165 -40.18 -50.67 7.70
N ALA A 166 -39.14 -51.34 7.18
CA ALA A 166 -39.31 -52.37 6.15
C ALA A 166 -40.04 -53.60 6.74
N PRO A 167 -41.21 -54.01 6.18
CA PRO A 167 -41.99 -55.11 6.74
C PRO A 167 -41.22 -56.43 6.62
N THR A 168 -40.96 -57.07 7.77
CA THR A 168 -40.35 -58.41 7.82
C THR A 168 -41.27 -59.40 7.12
N ARG A 169 -40.85 -59.90 5.96
CA ARG A 169 -41.65 -60.75 5.09
C ARG A 169 -41.78 -62.15 5.70
N THR A 170 -42.77 -62.36 6.56
CA THR A 170 -43.07 -63.66 7.15
C THR A 170 -43.49 -64.66 6.06
N SER A 171 -42.72 -65.74 5.93
CA SER A 171 -42.94 -66.83 4.97
C SER A 171 -44.30 -67.51 5.18
N ARG A 172 -45.23 -67.35 4.23
CA ARG A 172 -46.44 -68.19 4.13
C ARG A 172 -46.13 -69.45 3.32
N LYS A 173 -46.07 -70.61 3.98
CA LYS A 173 -46.16 -71.93 3.34
C LYS A 173 -47.56 -72.10 2.76
N SER A 174 -47.71 -72.12 1.43
CA SER A 174 -48.95 -72.54 0.76
C SER A 174 -48.97 -74.06 0.63
N ARG A 175 -50.03 -74.68 1.18
CA ARG A 175 -50.40 -76.07 0.90
C ARG A 175 -50.95 -76.12 -0.53
N LEU A 176 -50.37 -76.96 -1.38
CA LEU A 176 -51.00 -77.36 -2.64
C LEU A 176 -52.03 -78.46 -2.37
N THR A 177 -53.21 -78.32 -2.96
CA THR A 177 -54.19 -79.41 -3.09
C THR A 177 -54.29 -79.83 -4.55
N ASN A 178 -54.52 -81.13 -4.75
CA ASN A 178 -54.67 -81.80 -6.04
C ASN A 178 -55.92 -81.32 -6.78
N ASN A 179 -55.75 -80.69 -7.93
CA ASN A 179 -56.26 -81.19 -9.22
C ASN A 179 -56.08 -80.13 -10.30
N GLY A 180 -55.34 -80.51 -11.35
CA GLY A 180 -55.17 -79.70 -12.55
C GLY A 180 -56.45 -79.61 -13.38
N LEU A 181 -56.68 -78.46 -14.00
CA LEU A 181 -56.40 -78.22 -15.42
C LEU A 181 -56.65 -76.74 -15.74
N LEU A 182 -55.88 -76.24 -16.72
CA LEU A 182 -56.03 -74.94 -17.37
C LEU A 182 -57.38 -74.82 -18.09
N VAL A 183 -57.90 -73.60 -18.17
CA VAL A 183 -58.49 -73.07 -19.42
C VAL A 183 -58.25 -71.56 -19.51
N ASP A 184 -57.58 -71.20 -20.62
CA ASP A 184 -57.29 -69.92 -21.29
C ASP A 184 -57.20 -68.60 -20.50
#